data_AF-A0A7D9JSA5-F1
#
_entry.id   AF-A0A7D9JSA5-F1
#
_cell.length_a   1.000
_cell.length_b   1.000
_cell.length_c   1.000
_cell.angle_alpha   90.00
_cell.angle_beta   90.00
_cell.angle_gamma   90.00
#
_symmetry.space_group_name_H-M   'P 1'
#
loop_
_entity.id
_entity.type
_entity.pdbx_description
1 polymer ?
#
loop_
_entity_poly.entity_id
_entity_poly.type
_entity_poly.pdbx_seq_one_letter_code
_entity_poly.pdbx_strand_id
1 'polypeptide(L)'
;MRINVRRENTFQDFIAIRKKPWFDLGKVFKVIFIGEPAIDDGGPRREFFSEILQVVEQRLFRDGFPMHSITALINDEFRIARELMTISFAQGGPAPCIFTEEVFDYLVSGMESVTTTTWADRIRDEARLLINQVDKYKGFTGA
;
A
#
# COMPACT_ATOMS: atom_id res chain seq x y z
N MET A 1 8.84 8.51 -19.52
CA MET A 1 8.71 9.70 -18.64
C MET A 1 9.72 9.59 -17.53
N ARG A 2 10.57 10.61 -17.32
CA ARG A 2 11.61 10.58 -16.29
C ARG A 2 11.01 10.92 -14.92
N ILE A 3 11.27 10.09 -13.92
CA ILE A 3 10.97 10.38 -12.53
C ILE A 3 12.26 10.28 -11.73
N ASN A 4 12.57 11.31 -10.93
CA ASN A 4 13.72 11.31 -10.05
C ASN A 4 13.21 11.16 -8.62
N VAL A 5 13.70 10.15 -7.90
CA VAL A 5 13.23 9.79 -6.56
C VAL A 5 14.42 9.58 -5.64
N ARG A 6 14.26 9.92 -4.36
CA ARG A 6 15.20 9.52 -3.30
C ARG A 6 14.77 8.19 -2.74
N ARG A 7 15.70 7.26 -2.59
CA ARG A 7 15.41 5.89 -2.15
C ARG A 7 14.69 5.86 -0.81
N GLU A 8 15.17 6.64 0.14
CA GLU A 8 14.62 6.78 1.49
C GLU A 8 13.27 7.52 1.54
N ASN A 9 12.84 8.16 0.44
CA ASN A 9 11.62 8.96 0.38
C ASN A 9 10.75 8.66 -0.85
N THR A 10 10.89 7.46 -1.42
CA THR A 10 10.34 7.07 -2.72
C THR A 10 8.83 7.33 -2.83
N PHE A 11 8.06 7.01 -1.78
CA PHE A 11 6.61 7.20 -1.78
C PHE A 11 6.20 8.67 -1.81
N GLN A 12 6.80 9.52 -0.96
CA GLN A 12 6.48 10.95 -0.93
C GLN A 12 6.97 11.67 -2.19
N ASP A 13 8.12 11.28 -2.72
CA ASP A 13 8.63 11.82 -3.98
C ASP A 13 7.69 11.45 -5.14
N PHE A 14 7.19 10.21 -5.18
CA PHE A 14 6.17 9.80 -6.15
C PHE A 14 4.89 10.63 -6.02
N ILE A 15 4.37 10.84 -4.81
CA ILE A 15 3.19 11.69 -4.59
C ILE A 15 3.42 13.11 -5.12
N ALA A 16 4.60 13.68 -4.89
CA ALA A 16 4.95 15.01 -5.36
C ALA A 16 5.08 15.09 -6.90
N ILE A 17 5.64 14.04 -7.52
CA ILE A 17 5.76 13.91 -8.97
C ILE A 17 4.40 13.72 -9.63
N ARG A 18 3.54 12.89 -9.04
CA ARG A 18 2.17 12.62 -9.53
C ARG A 18 1.34 13.89 -9.66
N LYS A 19 1.58 14.89 -8.81
CA LYS A 19 0.89 16.19 -8.83
C LYS A 19 1.37 17.12 -9.95
N LYS A 20 2.42 16.78 -10.70
CA LYS A 20 2.97 17.64 -11.75
C LYS A 20 2.08 17.59 -13.00
N PRO A 21 1.91 18.71 -13.72
CA PRO A 21 1.02 18.77 -14.89
C PRO A 21 1.46 17.91 -16.07
N TRP A 22 2.75 17.57 -16.14
CA TRP A 22 3.31 16.70 -17.17
C TRP A 22 3.25 15.21 -16.81
N PHE A 23 2.79 14.86 -15.61
CA PHE A 23 2.74 13.48 -15.15
C PHE A 23 1.66 12.70 -15.91
N ASP A 24 2.02 11.49 -16.34
CA ASP A 24 1.15 10.62 -17.13
C ASP A 24 1.42 9.15 -16.76
N LEU A 25 0.43 8.50 -16.14
CA LEU A 25 0.50 7.09 -15.75
C LEU A 25 0.59 6.13 -16.94
N GLY A 26 0.16 6.56 -18.14
CA GLY A 26 0.24 5.76 -19.36
C GLY A 26 1.64 5.71 -19.96
N LYS A 27 2.57 6.56 -19.50
CA LYS A 27 3.95 6.58 -20.01
C LYS A 27 4.86 5.70 -19.17
N VAL A 28 5.68 4.91 -19.85
CA VAL A 28 6.73 4.09 -19.22
C VAL A 28 7.68 4.96 -18.41
N PHE A 29 7.93 4.58 -17.16
CA PHE A 29 8.82 5.30 -16.27
C PHE A 29 10.29 5.03 -16.63
N LYS A 30 11.08 6.10 -16.65
CA LYS A 30 12.53 6.06 -16.56
C LYS A 30 12.87 6.55 -15.17
N VAL A 31 13.14 5.61 -14.28
CA VAL A 31 13.37 5.90 -12.87
C VAL A 31 14.84 6.22 -12.65
N ILE A 32 15.10 7.26 -11.87
CA ILE A 32 16.44 7.65 -11.48
C ILE A 32 16.44 7.86 -9.97
N PHE A 33 17.18 7.00 -9.27
CA PHE A 33 17.49 7.20 -7.87
C PHE A 33 18.54 8.32 -7.77
N ILE A 34 18.21 9.39 -7.04
CA ILE A 34 19.05 10.59 -6.97
C ILE A 34 20.37 10.23 -6.29
N GLY A 35 21.49 10.53 -6.96
CA GLY A 35 22.83 10.20 -6.46
C GLY A 35 23.30 8.77 -6.80
N GLU A 36 22.45 7.97 -7.43
CA GLU A 36 22.76 6.58 -7.79
C GLU A 36 22.82 6.45 -9.33
N PRO A 37 24.01 6.50 -9.93
CA PRO A 37 24.15 6.37 -11.38
C PRO A 37 23.74 4.96 -11.82
N ALA A 38 22.82 4.87 -12.78
CA ALA A 38 22.40 3.63 -13.40
C ALA A 38 22.87 3.56 -14.86
N ILE A 39 23.33 2.37 -15.28
CA ILE A 39 23.76 2.10 -16.65
C ILE A 39 22.55 1.65 -17.51
N ASP A 40 21.56 1.01 -16.89
CA ASP A 40 20.35 0.52 -17.54
C ASP A 40 19.08 1.26 -17.07
N ASP A 41 18.05 1.22 -17.90
CA ASP A 41 16.74 1.84 -17.58
C ASP A 41 15.77 0.83 -16.93
N GLY A 42 16.06 -0.47 -17.03
CA GLY A 42 15.17 -1.55 -16.59
C GLY A 42 15.33 -1.92 -15.11
N GLY A 43 16.57 -2.06 -14.64
CA GLY A 43 16.93 -2.35 -13.25
C GLY A 43 16.29 -1.35 -12.28
N PRO A 44 16.60 -0.04 -12.39
CA PRO A 44 16.06 0.98 -11.50
C PRO A 44 14.53 1.03 -11.48
N ARG A 45 13.87 0.72 -12.61
CA ARG A 45 12.41 0.69 -12.68
C ARG A 45 11.83 -0.48 -11.89
N ARG A 46 12.37 -1.69 -12.05
CA ARG A 46 11.90 -2.89 -11.31
C ARG A 46 12.16 -2.73 -9.82
N GLU A 47 13.30 -2.15 -9.45
CA GLU A 47 13.67 -1.85 -8.07
C GLU A 47 12.71 -0.84 -7.45
N PHE A 48 12.45 0.28 -8.13
CA PHE A 48 11.45 1.26 -7.69
C PHE A 48 10.09 0.65 -7.41
N PHE A 49 9.58 -0.20 -8.31
CA PHE A 49 8.29 -0.83 -8.09
C PHE A 49 8.31 -1.83 -6.93
N SER A 50 9.40 -2.57 -6.76
CA SER A 50 9.54 -3.51 -5.64
C SER A 50 9.53 -2.76 -4.30
N GLU A 51 10.33 -1.70 -4.17
CA GLU A 51 10.42 -0.92 -2.95
C GLU A 51 9.14 -0.14 -2.64
N ILE A 52 8.57 0.55 -3.64
CA ILE A 52 7.39 1.38 -3.38
C ILE A 52 6.16 0.53 -3.06
N LEU A 53 6.05 -0.69 -3.60
CA LEU A 53 4.97 -1.62 -3.24
C LEU A 53 5.14 -2.16 -1.83
N GLN A 54 6.37 -2.39 -1.37
CA GLN A 54 6.64 -2.74 0.03
C GLN A 54 6.23 -1.59 0.98
N VAL A 55 6.51 -0.34 0.60
CA VAL A 55 6.06 0.83 1.37
C VAL A 55 4.53 0.91 1.40
N VAL A 56 3.86 0.65 0.27
CA VAL A 56 2.39 0.61 0.18
C VAL A 56 1.82 -0.46 1.10
N GLU A 57 2.38 -1.67 1.08
CA GLU A 57 1.96 -2.78 1.95
C GLU A 57 2.05 -2.37 3.43
N GLN A 58 3.23 -1.93 3.87
CA GLN A 58 3.46 -1.57 5.28
C GLN A 58 2.63 -0.38 5.76
N ARG A 59 2.34 0.58 4.87
CA ARG A 59 1.64 1.82 5.21
C ARG A 59 0.13 1.70 5.11
N LEU A 60 -0.39 0.89 4.19
CA LEU A 60 -1.80 0.89 3.82
C LEU A 60 -2.46 -0.48 3.95
N PHE A 61 -1.71 -1.58 3.92
CA PHE A 61 -2.23 -2.95 3.90
C PHE A 61 -1.54 -3.87 4.93
N ARG A 62 -1.67 -3.54 6.22
CA ARG A 62 -1.04 -4.33 7.30
C ARG A 62 -1.62 -5.74 7.33
N ASP A 63 -0.74 -6.74 7.29
CA ASP A 63 -1.10 -8.16 7.26
C ASP A 63 -2.10 -8.50 6.13
N GLY A 64 -2.03 -7.72 5.05
CA GLY A 64 -2.90 -7.83 3.88
C GLY A 64 -4.26 -7.13 3.99
N PHE A 65 -4.54 -6.45 5.10
CA PHE A 65 -5.79 -5.72 5.34
C PHE A 65 -5.63 -4.21 5.19
N PRO A 66 -6.61 -3.51 4.58
CA PRO A 66 -6.58 -2.06 4.51
C PRO A 66 -6.53 -1.45 5.92
N MET A 67 -5.57 -0.57 6.16
CA MET A 67 -5.44 0.12 7.45
C MET A 67 -6.60 1.09 7.66
N HIS A 68 -7.16 1.13 8.87
CA HIS A 68 -8.14 2.13 9.27
C HIS A 68 -7.48 3.51 9.47
N SER A 69 -7.21 4.21 8.36
CA SER A 69 -6.51 5.49 8.35
C SER A 69 -7.31 6.55 7.58
N ILE A 70 -7.97 7.44 8.33
CA ILE A 70 -8.69 8.60 7.76
C ILE A 70 -7.72 9.52 7.03
N THR A 71 -6.49 9.68 7.55
CA THR A 71 -5.46 10.49 6.91
C THR A 71 -5.08 9.93 5.54
N ALA A 72 -4.88 8.61 5.42
CA ALA A 72 -4.59 7.98 4.14
C ALA A 72 -5.74 8.14 3.14
N LEU A 73 -6.98 8.07 3.64
CA LEU A 73 -8.18 8.29 2.82
C LEU A 73 -8.26 9.73 2.29
N ILE A 74 -8.13 10.72 3.17
CA ILE A 74 -8.18 12.16 2.80
C ILE A 74 -7.05 12.53 1.84
N ASN A 75 -5.87 11.90 2.00
CA ASN A 75 -4.71 12.16 1.16
C ASN A 75 -4.69 11.36 -0.15
N ASP A 76 -5.78 10.67 -0.51
CA ASP A 76 -5.88 9.82 -1.71
C ASP A 76 -4.83 8.68 -1.75
N GLU A 77 -4.26 8.26 -0.61
CA GLU A 77 -3.14 7.31 -0.60
C GLU A 77 -3.56 5.91 -1.10
N PHE A 78 -4.79 5.47 -0.81
CA PHE A 78 -5.33 4.23 -1.37
C PHE A 78 -5.52 4.30 -2.90
N ARG A 79 -5.87 5.50 -3.42
CA ARG A 79 -5.93 5.72 -4.87
C ARG A 79 -4.53 5.66 -5.50
N ILE A 80 -3.54 6.23 -4.83
CA ILE A 80 -2.15 6.21 -5.28
C ILE A 80 -1.61 4.77 -5.25
N ALA A 81 -1.98 3.99 -4.23
CA ALA A 81 -1.63 2.59 -4.11
C ALA A 81 -2.15 1.78 -5.32
N ARG A 82 -3.44 1.86 -5.66
CA ARG A 82 -3.97 1.14 -6.84
C ARG A 82 -3.29 1.55 -8.14
N GLU A 83 -2.92 2.82 -8.29
CA GLU A 83 -2.24 3.31 -9.48
C GLU A 83 -0.83 2.71 -9.57
N LEU A 84 -0.07 2.69 -8.47
CA LEU A 84 1.25 2.06 -8.37
C LEU A 84 1.21 0.56 -8.66
N MET A 85 0.22 -0.14 -8.11
CA MET A 85 -0.04 -1.56 -8.38
C MET A 85 -0.27 -1.82 -9.87
N THR A 86 -1.16 -1.03 -10.47
CA THR A 86 -1.54 -1.15 -11.88
C THR A 86 -0.34 -0.91 -12.80
N ILE A 87 0.42 0.17 -12.57
CA ILE A 87 1.55 0.52 -13.42
C ILE A 87 2.77 -0.37 -13.17
N SER A 88 2.95 -0.92 -11.95
CA SER A 88 3.97 -1.94 -11.70
C SER A 88 3.72 -3.15 -12.60
N PHE A 89 2.51 -3.69 -12.57
CA PHE A 89 2.12 -4.80 -13.43
C PHE A 89 2.29 -4.47 -14.93
N ALA A 90 1.79 -3.31 -15.37
CA ALA A 90 1.84 -2.92 -16.78
C ALA A 90 3.26 -2.64 -17.31
N GLN A 91 4.21 -2.25 -16.46
CA GLN A 91 5.55 -1.84 -16.85
C GLN A 91 6.65 -2.87 -16.50
N GLY A 92 6.25 -4.10 -16.16
CA GLY A 92 7.15 -5.22 -15.88
C GLY A 92 7.82 -5.16 -14.49
N GLY A 93 7.20 -4.46 -13.55
CA GLY A 93 7.48 -4.58 -12.12
C GLY A 93 6.78 -5.81 -11.50
N PRO A 94 6.97 -6.06 -10.20
CA PRO A 94 6.34 -7.18 -9.52
C PRO A 94 4.82 -7.03 -9.44
N ALA A 95 4.12 -8.16 -9.44
CA ALA A 95 2.71 -8.20 -9.10
C ALA A 95 2.52 -7.81 -7.63
N PRO A 96 1.49 -7.01 -7.30
CA PRO A 96 1.20 -6.62 -5.93
C PRO A 96 0.54 -7.78 -5.17
N CYS A 97 1.36 -8.68 -4.62
CA CYS A 97 0.92 -9.80 -3.80
C CYS A 97 0.71 -9.38 -2.33
N ILE A 98 -0.02 -8.28 -2.11
CA ILE A 98 -0.10 -7.60 -0.81
C ILE A 98 -1.42 -7.83 -0.09
N PHE A 99 -2.40 -8.51 -0.71
CA PHE A 99 -3.74 -8.70 -0.14
C PHE A 99 -3.88 -10.12 0.41
N THR A 100 -4.71 -10.29 1.43
CA THR A 100 -5.23 -11.62 1.74
C THR A 100 -6.29 -12.03 0.71
N GLU A 101 -6.62 -13.32 0.70
CA GLU A 101 -7.66 -13.87 -0.19
C GLU A 101 -8.98 -13.14 0.00
N GLU A 102 -9.39 -12.88 1.25
CA GLU A 102 -10.66 -12.20 1.54
C GLU A 102 -10.71 -10.77 1.01
N VAL A 103 -9.60 -10.03 1.14
CA VAL A 103 -9.49 -8.66 0.63
C VAL A 103 -9.44 -8.67 -0.89
N PHE A 104 -8.71 -9.60 -1.48
CA PHE A 104 -8.64 -9.76 -2.93
C PHE A 104 -10.01 -10.10 -3.52
N ASP A 105 -10.72 -11.08 -2.96
CA ASP A 105 -12.06 -11.47 -3.36
C ASP A 105 -13.06 -10.31 -3.24
N TYR A 106 -12.94 -9.50 -2.20
CA TYR A 106 -13.74 -8.27 -2.07
C TYR A 106 -13.42 -7.27 -3.19
N LEU A 107 -12.15 -7.06 -3.52
CA LEU A 107 -11.75 -6.12 -4.57
C LEU A 107 -12.21 -6.57 -5.97
N VAL A 108 -12.26 -7.88 -6.22
CA VAL A 108 -12.66 -8.46 -7.51
C VAL A 108 -14.18 -8.59 -7.64
N SER A 109 -14.86 -9.08 -6.60
CA SER A 109 -16.27 -9.46 -6.66
C SER A 109 -17.21 -8.53 -5.87
N GLY A 110 -16.67 -7.51 -5.19
CA GLY A 110 -17.45 -6.55 -4.42
C GLY A 110 -18.04 -7.15 -3.13
N MET A 111 -19.11 -6.54 -2.61
CA MET A 111 -19.73 -6.99 -1.35
C MET A 111 -20.31 -8.40 -1.41
N GLU A 112 -20.57 -8.95 -2.60
CA GLU A 112 -21.16 -10.27 -2.78
C GLU A 112 -20.21 -11.41 -2.34
N SER A 113 -18.89 -11.18 -2.37
CA SER A 113 -17.91 -12.15 -1.86
C SER A 113 -17.72 -12.10 -0.34
N VAL A 114 -18.30 -11.10 0.34
CA VAL A 114 -18.19 -10.93 1.79
C VAL A 114 -19.23 -11.80 2.47
N THR A 115 -18.82 -13.00 2.93
CA THR A 115 -19.67 -13.77 3.84
C THR A 115 -19.49 -13.28 5.27
N THR A 116 -20.60 -13.20 6.02
CA THR A 116 -20.58 -12.82 7.43
C THR A 116 -19.70 -13.75 8.26
N THR A 117 -19.57 -15.03 7.91
CA THR A 117 -18.71 -15.98 8.62
C THR A 117 -17.23 -15.66 8.48
N THR A 118 -16.73 -15.39 7.26
CA THR A 118 -15.29 -15.16 7.03
C THR A 118 -14.78 -13.88 7.69
N TRP A 119 -15.58 -12.81 7.65
CA TRP A 119 -15.19 -11.51 8.22
C TRP A 119 -15.58 -11.34 9.69
N ALA A 120 -16.67 -11.96 10.16
CA ALA A 120 -17.09 -11.81 11.56
C ALA A 120 -16.15 -12.50 12.54
N ASP A 121 -15.47 -13.58 12.16
CA ASP A 121 -14.48 -14.22 13.03
C ASP A 121 -13.31 -13.28 13.33
N ARG A 122 -12.80 -12.56 12.32
CA ARG A 122 -11.76 -11.53 12.51
C ARG A 122 -12.24 -10.35 13.35
N ILE A 123 -13.42 -9.79 13.05
CA ILE A 123 -13.99 -8.67 13.84
C ILE A 123 -14.15 -9.11 15.30
N ARG A 124 -14.59 -10.35 15.54
CA ARG A 124 -14.71 -10.91 16.89
C ARG A 124 -13.36 -11.04 17.59
N ASP A 125 -12.32 -11.48 16.88
CA ASP A 125 -10.98 -11.64 17.47
C ASP A 125 -10.32 -10.28 17.78
N GLU A 126 -10.46 -9.27 16.91
CA GLU A 126 -10.02 -7.90 17.21
C GLU A 126 -10.76 -7.31 18.42
N ALA A 127 -12.09 -7.47 18.47
CA ALA A 127 -12.90 -7.01 19.60
C ALA A 127 -12.48 -7.71 20.91
N ARG A 128 -12.19 -9.02 20.86
CA ARG A 128 -11.68 -9.78 22.02
C ARG A 128 -10.31 -9.28 22.49
N LEU A 129 -9.40 -8.99 21.56
CA LEU A 129 -8.08 -8.44 21.90
C LEU A 129 -8.20 -7.07 22.60
N LEU A 130 -9.09 -6.21 22.11
CA LEU A 130 -9.35 -4.91 22.71
C LEU A 130 -9.98 -5.02 24.11
N ILE A 131 -10.95 -5.93 24.29
CA ILE A 131 -11.56 -6.20 25.60
C ILE A 131 -10.50 -6.67 26.60
N ASN A 132 -9.65 -7.63 26.21
CA ASN A 132 -8.58 -8.14 27.06
C ASN A 132 -7.56 -7.05 27.44
N GLN A 133 -7.26 -6.12 26.54
CA GLN A 133 -6.40 -4.98 26.85
C GLN A 133 -7.05 -4.05 27.88
N VAL A 134 -8.32 -3.68 27.69
CA VAL A 134 -9.07 -2.83 28.64
C VAL A 134 -9.12 -3.46 30.03
N ASP A 135 -9.39 -4.76 30.12
CA ASP A 135 -9.46 -5.48 31.40
C ASP A 135 -8.09 -5.54 32.09
N LYS A 136 -7.01 -5.72 31.31
CA LYS A 136 -5.64 -5.64 31.84
C LYS A 136 -5.33 -4.25 32.43
N TYR A 137 -5.78 -3.16 31.82
CA TYR A 137 -5.56 -1.81 32.35
C TYR A 137 -6.41 -1.52 33.61
N LYS A 138 -7.64 -2.03 33.68
CA LYS A 138 -8.48 -1.91 34.89
C LYS A 138 -7.90 -2.64 36.10
N GLY A 139 -7.17 -3.74 35.88
CA GLY A 139 -6.46 -4.46 36.94
C GLY A 139 -5.28 -3.69 37.55
N PHE A 140 -4.76 -2.64 36.90
CA PHE A 140 -3.64 -1.83 37.40
C PHE A 140 -4.08 -0.60 38.21
N THR A 141 -5.32 -0.14 38.10
CA THR A 141 -5.85 1.03 38.83
C THR A 141 -6.51 0.67 40.16
N GLY A 142 -6.47 -0.60 40.57
CA GLY A 142 -7.05 -1.12 41.80
C GLY A 142 -6.02 -1.46 42.87
N ALA A 143 -5.09 -0.54 43.18
CA ALA A 143 -4.16 -0.64 44.31
C ALA A 143 -4.03 0.72 45.00
#